data_AF-K1RN40-F1
#
_entry.id   AF-K1RN40-F1
#
_cell.length_a   1.000
_cell.length_b   1.000
_cell.length_c   1.000
_cell.angle_alpha   90.00
_cell.angle_beta   90.00
_cell.angle_gamma   90.00
#
_symmetry.space_group_name_H-M   'P 1'
#
loop_
_entity.id
_entity.type
_entity.pdbx_description
1 polymer ?
#
loop_
_entity_poly.entity_id
_entity_poly.type
_entity_poly.pdbx_seq_one_letter_code
_entity_poly.pdbx_strand_id
1 'polypeptide(L)' 'MYFLDRMRDQNGAEIYKTKSGFSYPLQKDRTGHYKIQSGEQIRVCMTSDFFLEEADPWRAEAWDIMRQRSDVSV' A
#
# COMPACT_ATOMS: atom_id res chain seq x y z
N MET A 1 12.58 -11.48 3.90
CA MET A 1 11.84 -10.65 2.92
C MET A 1 12.83 -9.83 2.11
N TYR A 2 13.48 -10.41 1.08
CA TYR A 2 14.40 -9.66 0.18
C TYR A 2 14.48 -10.26 -1.25
N PHE A 3 13.71 -11.32 -1.52
CA PHE A 3 13.85 -12.09 -2.76
C PHE A 3 13.30 -11.33 -3.98
N LEU A 4 12.16 -10.65 -3.80
CA LEU A 4 11.53 -9.85 -4.85
C LEU A 4 12.29 -8.55 -5.14
N ASP A 5 12.92 -7.93 -4.13
CA ASP A 5 13.74 -6.72 -4.30
C ASP A 5 15.04 -7.03 -5.05
N ARG A 6 15.69 -8.17 -4.72
CA ARG A 6 16.87 -8.65 -5.45
C ARG A 6 16.56 -8.96 -6.93
N MET A 7 15.34 -9.39 -7.26
CA MET A 7 14.91 -9.58 -8.65
C MET A 7 14.65 -8.27 -9.41
N ARG A 8 14.39 -7.17 -8.70
CA ARG A 8 14.11 -5.85 -9.28
C ARG A 8 15.32 -4.90 -9.27
N ASP A 9 16.47 -5.38 -8.80
CA ASP A 9 17.67 -4.57 -8.55
C ASP A 9 17.38 -3.37 -7.62
N GLN A 10 16.39 -3.53 -6.74
CA GLN A 10 16.00 -2.53 -5.75
C GLN A 10 16.56 -2.94 -4.40
N ASN A 11 17.10 -1.96 -3.69
CA ASN A 11 17.65 -2.20 -2.37
C ASN A 11 16.48 -2.32 -1.38
N GLY A 12 16.25 -3.51 -0.82
CA GLY A 12 15.18 -3.73 0.17
C GLY A 12 15.37 -2.98 1.49
N ALA A 13 16.51 -2.28 1.66
CA ALA A 13 16.75 -1.32 2.73
C ALA A 13 16.23 0.10 2.41
N GLU A 14 15.89 0.40 1.15
CA GLU A 14 15.29 1.69 0.79
C GLU A 14 13.78 1.63 1.01
N ILE A 15 13.34 2.31 2.06
CA ILE A 15 11.92 2.46 2.39
C ILE A 15 11.43 3.72 1.67
N TYR A 16 10.65 3.53 0.60
CA TYR A 16 10.09 4.65 -0.16
C TYR A 16 8.60 4.47 -0.43
N LYS A 17 7.87 5.59 -0.31
CA LYS A 17 6.44 5.66 -0.62
C LYS A 17 6.23 5.62 -2.14
N THR A 18 5.72 4.50 -2.65
CA THR A 18 5.24 4.48 -4.04
C THR A 18 3.96 5.31 -4.15
N LYS A 19 4.03 6.45 -4.84
CA LYS A 19 2.88 7.37 -5.01
C LYS A 19 1.63 6.65 -5.53
N SER A 20 1.82 5.70 -6.44
CA SER A 20 0.77 4.93 -7.10
C SER A 20 0.30 3.73 -6.31
N GLY A 21 1.15 3.09 -5.49
CA GLY A 21 0.78 1.94 -4.66
C GLY A 21 0.08 2.36 -3.35
N PHE A 22 0.54 3.44 -2.73
CA PHE A 22 0.01 3.92 -1.46
C PHE A 22 -1.43 4.45 -1.57
N SER A 23 -1.72 5.19 -2.65
CA SER A 23 -3.07 5.72 -2.92
C SER A 23 -3.97 4.73 -3.66
N TYR A 24 -3.48 3.53 -3.98
CA TYR A 24 -4.21 2.54 -4.79
C TYR A 24 -5.61 2.19 -4.25
N PRO A 25 -5.80 2.01 -2.92
CA PRO A 25 -7.14 1.75 -2.38
C PRO A 25 -8.13 2.92 -2.55
N LEU A 26 -7.62 4.14 -2.73
CA LEU A 26 -8.44 5.32 -3.00
C LEU A 26 -8.57 5.63 -4.48
N GLN A 27 -7.79 4.99 -5.35
CA GLN A 27 -7.85 5.26 -6.78
C GLN A 27 -9.20 4.85 -7.34
N LYS A 28 -9.78 5.78 -8.09
CA LYS A 28 -11.01 5.59 -8.84
C LYS A 28 -10.69 5.41 -10.32
N ASP A 29 -11.56 4.69 -11.01
CA ASP A 29 -11.56 4.66 -12.47
C ASP A 29 -12.17 5.95 -13.05
N ARG A 30 -12.18 6.06 -14.37
CA ARG A 30 -12.78 7.23 -15.05
C ARG A 30 -14.28 7.35 -14.81
N THR A 31 -14.93 6.26 -14.45
CA THR A 31 -16.37 6.17 -14.16
C THR A 31 -16.68 6.52 -12.71
N GLY A 32 -15.67 6.80 -11.88
CA GLY A 32 -15.82 7.22 -10.49
C GLY A 32 -15.95 6.06 -9.49
N HIS A 33 -15.86 4.82 -9.97
CA HIS A 33 -15.87 3.63 -9.12
C HIS A 33 -14.47 3.40 -8.56
N TYR A 34 -14.36 2.90 -7.33
CA TYR A 34 -13.07 2.50 -6.80
C TYR A 34 -12.49 1.38 -7.65
N LYS A 35 -11.18 1.41 -7.91
CA LYS A 35 -10.50 0.32 -8.63
C LYS A 35 -10.60 -1.00 -7.87
N ILE A 36 -10.51 -0.93 -6.54
CA ILE A 36 -10.70 -2.06 -5.63
C ILE A 36 -12.18 -2.07 -5.24
N GLN A 37 -12.88 -3.16 -5.54
CA GLN A 37 -14.29 -3.29 -5.21
C GLN A 37 -14.47 -3.60 -3.71
N SER A 38 -15.61 -3.20 -3.15
CA SER A 38 -15.97 -3.58 -1.77
C SER A 38 -16.00 -5.10 -1.62
N GLY A 39 -15.37 -5.61 -0.56
CA GLY A 39 -15.23 -7.04 -0.27
C GLY A 39 -13.99 -7.70 -0.88
N GLU A 40 -13.19 -6.97 -1.67
CA GLU A 40 -11.89 -7.48 -2.14
C GLU A 40 -10.84 -7.48 -1.02
N GLN A 41 -9.86 -8.37 -1.14
CA GLN A 41 -8.73 -8.45 -0.23
C GLN A 41 -7.50 -7.74 -0.83
N ILE A 42 -7.01 -6.74 -0.14
CA ILE A 42 -5.80 -6.00 -0.50
C ILE A 42 -4.62 -6.71 0.13
N ARG A 43 -3.63 -7.12 -0.66
CA ARG A 43 -2.40 -7.68 -0.11
C ARG A 43 -1.40 -6.56 0.15
N VAL A 44 -1.12 -6.30 1.42
CA VAL A 44 -0.08 -5.35 1.86
C VAL A 44 1.23 -6.07 2.20
N CYS A 45 2.33 -5.32 2.34
CA CYS A 45 3.64 -5.81 2.78
C CYS A 45 4.28 -6.92 1.91
N MET A 46 4.03 -6.90 0.59
CA MET A 46 4.61 -7.90 -0.34
C MET A 46 6.15 -7.82 -0.45
N THR A 47 6.74 -6.65 -0.22
CA THR A 47 8.19 -6.42 -0.37
C THR A 47 8.85 -5.92 0.92
N SER A 48 8.23 -5.01 1.66
CA SER A 48 8.78 -4.47 2.92
C SER A 48 7.67 -4.25 3.96
N ASP A 49 8.05 -4.36 5.24
CA ASP A 49 7.15 -4.28 6.39
C ASP A 49 6.80 -2.83 6.76
N PHE A 50 5.58 -2.63 7.24
CA PHE A 50 5.01 -1.31 7.62
C PHE A 50 5.50 -0.77 8.98
N PHE A 51 6.33 -1.54 9.68
CA PHE A 51 6.77 -1.28 11.06
C PHE A 51 8.16 -0.62 11.16
N LEU A 52 8.71 -0.19 10.04
CA LEU A 52 9.98 0.54 10.01
C LEU A 52 9.76 2.00 10.43
N GLU A 53 10.69 2.59 11.18
CA GLU A 53 10.58 3.95 11.72
C GLU A 53 10.46 4.99 10.59
N GLU A 54 11.07 4.72 9.45
CA GLU A 54 11.03 5.57 8.25
C GLU A 54 9.62 5.64 7.63
N ALA A 55 8.74 4.68 7.94
CA ALA A 55 7.35 4.66 7.51
C ALA A 55 6.38 5.35 8.50
N ASP A 56 6.85 5.76 9.69
CA ASP A 56 6.06 6.45 10.70
C ASP A 56 5.27 7.65 10.15
N PRO A 57 5.85 8.53 9.30
CA PRO A 57 5.13 9.69 8.78
C PRO A 57 3.93 9.32 7.90
N TRP A 58 3.97 8.15 7.25
CA TRP A 58 2.92 7.70 6.33
C TRP A 58 1.95 6.73 7.00
N ARG A 59 2.30 6.21 8.18
CA ARG A 59 1.46 5.29 8.94
C ARG A 59 0.11 5.91 9.27
N ALA A 60 0.10 7.16 9.74
CA ALA A 60 -1.14 7.87 10.03
C ALA A 60 -2.06 7.99 8.79
N GLU A 61 -1.49 8.30 7.64
CA GLU A 61 -2.22 8.42 6.36
C GLU A 61 -2.72 7.04 5.88
N ALA A 62 -1.93 5.97 6.04
CA ALA A 62 -2.36 4.62 5.69
C ALA A 62 -3.50 4.12 6.57
N TRP A 63 -3.42 4.36 7.88
CA TRP A 63 -4.55 4.07 8.78
C TRP A 63 -5.80 4.85 8.40
N ASP A 64 -5.64 6.08 7.90
CA ASP A 64 -6.78 6.86 7.43
C ASP A 64 -7.39 6.28 6.16
N ILE A 65 -6.56 5.81 5.22
CA ILE A 65 -7.02 5.08 4.03
C ILE A 65 -7.77 3.80 4.44
N MET A 66 -7.24 3.02 5.39
CA MET A 66 -7.90 1.81 5.89
C MET A 66 -9.23 2.11 6.57
N ARG A 67 -9.34 3.24 7.30
CA ARG A 67 -10.60 3.70 7.88
C ARG A 67 -11.61 4.13 6.81
N GLN A 68 -11.17 4.84 5.78
CA GLN A 68 -12.03 5.25 4.67
C GLN A 68 -12.49 4.04 3.82
N ARG A 69 -11.64 3.01 3.74
CA ARG A 69 -11.89 1.77 3.01
C ARG A 69 -12.12 0.59 3.97
N SER A 70 -12.96 0.77 4.99
CA SER A 70 -13.36 -0.32 5.89
C SER A 70 -14.23 -1.38 5.20
N ASP A 71 -14.61 -1.14 3.94
CA ASP A 71 -15.39 -2.01 3.07
C ASP A 71 -14.56 -3.11 2.40
N VAL A 72 -13.23 -3.10 2.58
CA VAL A 72 -12.28 -4.08 2.03
C VAL A 72 -11.37 -4.60 3.13
N SER A 73 -10.96 -5.86 3.00
CA SER A 73 -10.04 -6.48 3.95
C SER A 73 -8.60 -6.25 3.51
N VAL A 74 -7.71 -5.91 4.45
CA VAL A 74 -6.29 -5.61 4.22
C VAL A 74 -5.41 -6.70 4.82
#